data_AF-A0A7S3JGZ9-F1
#
_entry.id   AF-A0A7S3JGZ9-F1
#
_cell.length_a   1.000
_cell.length_b   1.000
_cell.length_c   1.000
_cell.angle_alpha   90.00
_cell.angle_beta   90.00
_cell.angle_gamma   90.00
#
_symmetry.space_group_name_H-M   'P 1'
#
loop_
_entity.id
_entity.type
_entity.pdbx_description
1 polymer ?
#
loop_
_entity_poly.entity_id
_entity_poly.type
_entity_poly.pdbx_seq_one_letter_code
_entity_poly.pdbx_strand_id
1 'polypeptide(L)'
;LLSICVGEIEVISDLPICYEVDIKSDRDDEDLNFVQIRIKVEYPKDYPKVFPKIQFKNTSPKLLGVSDFNACEKIFKDTAESLIGEQMMFAIIENIREFLIEKNDVFVEQKIKEDEERRLKEENKSTMYTTEKKIEFNRETFTKWLKDFGEERKKLKLEAL
;
A
#
# COMPACT_ATOMS: atom_id res chain seq x y z
N LEU A 1 8.29 -27.77 -5.86
CA LEU A 1 8.43 -26.40 -6.41
C LEU A 1 7.55 -26.20 -7.65
N LEU A 2 7.85 -26.82 -8.81
CA LEU A 2 7.00 -26.65 -10.01
C LEU A 2 5.52 -27.06 -9.81
N SER A 3 5.25 -28.07 -8.98
CA SER A 3 3.87 -28.47 -8.62
C SER A 3 3.23 -27.64 -7.50
N ILE A 4 4.00 -26.77 -6.83
CA ILE A 4 3.54 -25.97 -5.67
C ILE A 4 3.33 -24.51 -6.09
N CYS A 5 4.21 -23.97 -6.93
CA CYS A 5 4.15 -22.62 -7.48
C CYS A 5 3.62 -22.65 -8.93
N VAL A 6 2.53 -23.39 -9.16
CA VAL A 6 1.98 -23.60 -10.51
C VAL A 6 1.52 -22.26 -11.09
N GLY A 7 2.18 -21.81 -12.16
CA GLY A 7 1.89 -20.52 -12.83
C GLY A 7 2.75 -19.33 -12.36
N GLU A 8 3.51 -19.49 -11.27
CA GLU A 8 4.41 -18.43 -10.74
C GLU A 8 5.87 -18.64 -11.16
N ILE A 9 6.20 -19.77 -11.80
CA ILE A 9 7.57 -20.14 -12.18
C ILE A 9 7.76 -20.10 -13.71
N GLU A 10 8.72 -19.30 -14.17
CA GLU A 10 9.21 -19.30 -15.55
C GLU A 10 10.60 -19.97 -15.61
N VAL A 11 10.75 -21.04 -16.39
CA VAL A 11 12.06 -21.68 -16.64
C VAL A 11 12.79 -20.92 -17.75
N ILE A 12 13.97 -20.40 -17.44
CA ILE A 12 14.74 -19.52 -18.34
C ILE A 12 15.81 -20.32 -19.10
N SER A 13 16.38 -21.34 -18.47
CA SER A 13 17.47 -22.14 -19.02
C SER A 13 17.57 -23.48 -18.31
N ASP A 14 17.90 -24.53 -19.07
CA ASP A 14 18.04 -25.90 -18.56
C ASP A 14 19.47 -26.17 -18.03
N LEU A 15 20.49 -25.40 -18.45
CA LEU A 15 21.88 -25.53 -17.98
C LEU A 15 22.63 -24.18 -17.97
N PRO A 16 22.97 -23.61 -16.80
CA PRO A 16 22.52 -24.00 -15.46
C PRO A 16 21.00 -23.85 -15.34
N ILE A 17 20.38 -24.67 -14.48
CA ILE A 17 18.93 -24.61 -14.23
C ILE A 17 18.63 -23.24 -13.61
N CYS A 18 17.92 -22.41 -14.36
CA CYS A 18 17.58 -21.05 -13.95
C CYS A 18 16.08 -20.84 -14.10
N TYR A 19 15.47 -20.28 -13.06
CA TYR A 19 14.04 -20.01 -13.02
C TYR A 19 13.76 -18.69 -12.33
N GLU A 20 12.68 -18.04 -12.74
CA GLU A 20 12.11 -16.87 -12.07
C GLU A 20 10.86 -17.29 -11.31
N VAL A 21 10.67 -16.74 -10.10
CA VAL A 21 9.46 -16.93 -9.29
C VAL A 21 8.92 -15.57 -8.87
N ASP A 22 7.63 -15.35 -9.12
CA ASP A 22 6.90 -14.23 -8.56
C ASP A 22 6.36 -14.57 -7.17
N ILE A 23 6.68 -13.75 -6.18
CA ILE A 23 6.22 -13.90 -4.79
C ILE A 23 5.37 -12.69 -4.43
N LYS A 24 4.11 -12.96 -4.06
CA LYS A 24 3.09 -11.98 -3.65
C LYS A 24 2.69 -12.21 -2.20
N SER A 25 2.09 -11.22 -1.54
CA SER A 25 1.55 -11.36 -0.17
C SER A 25 0.39 -12.37 -0.06
N ASP A 26 -0.26 -12.73 -1.17
CA ASP A 26 -1.24 -13.82 -1.22
C ASP A 26 -2.43 -13.68 -0.25
N ARG A 27 -2.94 -12.45 -0.09
CA ARG A 27 -4.22 -12.22 0.57
C ARG A 27 -5.38 -12.72 -0.28
N ASP A 28 -6.46 -13.15 0.38
CA ASP A 28 -7.71 -13.62 -0.23
C ASP A 28 -8.33 -12.58 -1.19
N ASP A 29 -8.18 -11.29 -0.85
CA ASP A 29 -8.60 -10.17 -1.69
C ASP A 29 -7.42 -9.72 -2.57
N GLU A 30 -7.51 -9.96 -3.88
CA GLU A 30 -6.49 -9.60 -4.85
C GLU A 30 -6.25 -8.08 -4.92
N ASP A 31 -7.29 -7.27 -4.67
CA ASP A 31 -7.18 -5.81 -4.70
C ASP A 31 -6.37 -5.27 -3.51
N LEU A 32 -6.13 -6.10 -2.50
CA LEU A 32 -5.33 -5.79 -1.31
C LEU A 32 -3.90 -6.33 -1.39
N ASN A 33 -3.48 -6.94 -2.50
CA ASN A 33 -2.10 -7.41 -2.70
C ASN A 33 -1.25 -6.31 -3.37
N PHE A 34 -0.69 -5.41 -2.55
CA PHE A 34 0.06 -4.24 -3.04
C PHE A 34 1.55 -4.52 -3.31
N VAL A 35 2.15 -5.46 -2.57
CA VAL A 35 3.57 -5.77 -2.65
C VAL A 35 3.85 -7.12 -3.32
N GLN A 36 4.82 -7.10 -4.23
CA GLN A 36 5.31 -8.25 -4.95
C GLN A 36 6.82 -8.12 -5.13
N ILE A 37 7.51 -9.25 -5.16
CA ILE A 37 8.92 -9.35 -5.55
C ILE A 37 9.06 -10.49 -6.55
N ARG A 38 9.95 -10.31 -7.53
CA ARG A 38 10.39 -11.40 -8.39
C ARG A 38 11.77 -11.88 -7.97
N ILE A 39 11.95 -13.17 -7.79
CA ILE A 39 13.26 -13.78 -7.55
C ILE A 39 13.72 -14.52 -8.79
N LYS A 40 14.96 -14.28 -9.21
CA LYS A 40 15.64 -15.11 -10.21
C LYS A 40 16.63 -16.00 -9.49
N VAL A 41 16.52 -17.30 -9.72
CA VAL A 41 17.32 -18.30 -9.03
C VAL A 41 18.14 -19.08 -10.05
N GLU A 42 19.42 -19.24 -9.77
CA GLU A 42 20.37 -20.01 -10.55
C GLU A 42 20.94 -21.13 -9.66
N TYR A 43 20.66 -22.38 -10.02
CA TYR A 43 21.15 -23.53 -9.26
C TYR A 43 22.61 -23.86 -9.64
N PRO A 44 23.52 -23.93 -8.66
CA PRO A 44 24.86 -24.47 -8.89
C PRO A 44 24.77 -25.98 -9.13
N LYS A 45 25.79 -26.54 -9.79
CA LYS A 45 25.91 -27.99 -10.03
C LYS A 45 25.92 -28.80 -8.73
N ASP A 46 26.41 -28.20 -7.65
CA ASP A 46 26.57 -28.84 -6.34
C ASP A 46 25.35 -28.64 -5.43
N TYR A 47 24.24 -28.06 -5.92
CA TYR A 47 23.00 -27.97 -5.15
C TYR A 47 22.50 -29.37 -4.75
N PRO A 48 22.02 -29.60 -3.50
CA PRO A 48 21.80 -28.64 -2.42
C PRO A 48 22.98 -28.41 -1.45
N LYS A 49 24.17 -28.93 -1.73
CA LYS A 49 25.36 -28.76 -0.87
C LYS A 49 25.88 -27.32 -0.85
N VAL A 50 25.53 -26.54 -1.85
CA VAL A 50 25.79 -25.10 -1.96
C VAL A 50 24.46 -24.40 -2.24
N PHE A 51 24.25 -23.25 -1.62
CA PHE A 51 23.06 -22.44 -1.83
C PHE A 51 22.99 -21.87 -3.26
N PRO A 52 21.79 -21.70 -3.82
CA PRO A 52 21.63 -21.14 -5.15
C PRO A 52 21.97 -19.66 -5.18
N LYS A 53 22.31 -19.14 -6.36
CA LYS A 53 22.47 -17.70 -6.55
C LYS A 53 21.09 -17.09 -6.77
N ILE A 54 20.72 -16.13 -5.93
CA ILE A 54 19.43 -15.42 -6.03
C ILE A 54 19.67 -13.97 -6.42
N GLN A 55 18.83 -13.47 -7.30
CA GLN A 55 18.69 -12.05 -7.61
C GLN A 55 17.27 -11.61 -7.31
N PHE A 56 17.12 -10.60 -6.46
CA PHE A 56 15.84 -9.99 -6.17
C PHE A 56 15.58 -8.86 -7.16
N LYS A 57 14.39 -8.87 -7.75
CA LYS A 57 13.91 -7.82 -8.64
C LYS A 57 12.67 -7.17 -8.03
N ASN A 58 12.76 -5.86 -7.84
CA ASN A 58 11.66 -5.06 -7.31
C ASN A 58 10.57 -4.88 -8.37
N THR A 59 9.40 -5.46 -8.13
CA THR A 59 8.20 -5.25 -8.97
C THR A 59 7.26 -4.20 -8.37
N SER A 60 7.46 -3.79 -7.11
CA SER A 60 6.70 -2.75 -6.41
C SER A 60 7.59 -1.60 -5.89
N PRO A 61 8.26 -0.83 -6.78
CA PRO A 61 9.29 0.15 -6.39
C PRO A 61 8.79 1.36 -5.58
N LYS A 62 7.48 1.59 -5.56
CA LYS A 62 6.86 2.65 -4.75
C LYS A 62 6.64 2.25 -3.30
N LEU A 63 6.66 0.95 -3.00
CA LEU A 63 6.26 0.38 -1.71
C LEU A 63 7.41 -0.34 -1.02
N LEU A 64 8.31 -0.98 -1.78
CA LEU A 64 9.47 -1.68 -1.25
C LEU A 64 10.75 -0.89 -1.49
N GLY A 65 11.47 -0.59 -0.41
CA GLY A 65 12.75 0.12 -0.42
C GLY A 65 13.94 -0.82 -0.31
N VAL A 66 15.16 -0.25 -0.41
CA VAL A 66 16.42 -1.01 -0.34
C VAL A 66 16.56 -1.79 0.98
N SER A 67 16.06 -1.25 2.09
CA SER A 67 16.04 -1.93 3.39
C SER A 67 15.25 -3.23 3.37
N ASP A 68 14.17 -3.30 2.59
CA ASP A 68 13.33 -4.49 2.50
C ASP A 68 14.03 -5.58 1.69
N PHE A 69 14.75 -5.22 0.61
CA PHE A 69 15.58 -6.16 -0.13
C PHE A 69 16.75 -6.69 0.70
N ASN A 70 17.38 -5.84 1.53
CA ASN A 70 18.40 -6.30 2.47
C ASN A 70 17.82 -7.30 3.49
N ALA A 71 16.57 -7.10 3.93
CA ALA A 71 15.89 -8.06 4.78
C ALA A 71 15.60 -9.38 4.04
N CYS A 72 15.12 -9.34 2.79
CA CYS A 72 14.94 -10.55 1.98
C CYS A 72 16.26 -11.30 1.74
N GLU A 73 17.37 -10.60 1.49
CA GLU A 73 18.69 -11.21 1.37
C GLU A 73 19.14 -11.88 2.66
N LYS A 74 18.85 -11.26 3.81
CA LYS A 74 19.14 -11.84 5.11
C LYS A 74 18.30 -13.10 5.35
N ILE A 75 16.99 -13.04 5.11
CA ILE A 75 16.09 -14.21 5.20
C ILE A 75 16.60 -15.35 4.32
N PHE A 76 17.01 -15.04 3.09
CA PHE A 76 17.60 -16.03 2.18
C PHE A 76 18.83 -16.69 2.78
N LYS A 77 19.81 -15.90 3.26
CA LYS A 77 21.06 -16.43 3.82
C LYS A 77 20.80 -17.28 5.05
N ASP A 78 20.04 -16.76 6.01
CA ASP A 78 19.75 -17.45 7.27
C ASP A 78 19.02 -18.79 7.00
N THR A 79 18.05 -18.80 6.08
CA THR A 79 17.31 -20.01 5.70
C THR A 79 18.20 -21.00 4.93
N ALA A 80 19.03 -20.52 4.01
CA ALA A 80 19.89 -21.36 3.19
C ALA A 80 21.02 -22.00 4.01
N GLU A 81 21.58 -21.28 4.99
CA GLU A 81 22.59 -21.80 5.92
C GLU A 81 21.99 -22.88 6.82
N SER A 82 20.77 -22.69 7.30
CA SER A 82 20.07 -23.67 8.15
C SER A 82 19.70 -24.96 7.42
N LEU A 83 19.55 -24.93 6.09
CA LEU A 83 19.08 -26.05 5.27
C LEU A 83 20.15 -26.54 4.29
N ILE A 84 21.42 -26.30 4.58
CA ILE A 84 22.52 -26.71 3.71
C ILE A 84 22.55 -28.24 3.58
N GLY A 85 22.62 -28.73 2.34
CA GLY A 85 22.49 -30.17 2.05
C GLY A 85 21.05 -30.67 1.89
N GLU A 86 20.05 -29.81 2.10
CA GLU A 86 18.62 -30.13 1.96
C GLU A 86 17.91 -29.20 0.94
N GLN A 87 16.68 -29.54 0.55
CA GLN A 87 15.89 -28.71 -0.36
C GLN A 87 15.43 -27.42 0.34
N MET A 88 16.13 -26.32 0.09
CA MET A 88 15.88 -25.02 0.76
C MET A 88 14.88 -24.08 0.08
N MET A 89 14.62 -24.24 -1.23
CA MET A 89 13.95 -23.17 -2.00
C MET A 89 12.49 -22.95 -1.64
N PHE A 90 11.77 -23.98 -1.21
CA PHE A 90 10.40 -23.81 -0.73
C PHE A 90 10.37 -22.99 0.58
N ALA A 91 11.20 -23.36 1.55
CA ALA A 91 11.30 -22.63 2.82
C ALA A 91 11.72 -21.17 2.62
N ILE A 92 12.65 -20.90 1.68
CA ILE A 92 13.06 -19.54 1.32
C ILE A 92 11.86 -18.74 0.78
N ILE A 93 11.09 -19.32 -0.15
CA ILE A 93 9.93 -18.63 -0.75
C ILE A 93 8.87 -18.34 0.32
N GLU A 94 8.58 -19.28 1.21
CA GLU A 94 7.60 -19.10 2.28
C GLU A 94 8.03 -18.02 3.28
N ASN A 95 9.28 -18.04 3.73
CA ASN A 95 9.78 -17.02 4.66
C ASN A 95 9.77 -15.60 4.02
N ILE A 96 10.05 -15.51 2.71
CA ILE A 96 9.93 -14.24 1.99
C ILE A 96 8.45 -13.83 1.84
N ARG A 97 7.55 -14.78 1.57
CA ARG A 97 6.10 -14.54 1.48
C ARG A 97 5.55 -13.99 2.79
N GLU A 98 5.92 -14.59 3.91
CA GLU A 98 5.55 -14.11 5.26
C GLU A 98 6.01 -12.68 5.50
N PHE A 99 7.27 -12.37 5.18
CA PHE A 99 7.78 -11.00 5.24
C PHE A 99 6.99 -10.02 4.35
N LEU A 100 6.59 -10.44 3.15
CA LEU A 100 5.78 -9.61 2.25
C LEU A 100 4.36 -9.40 2.78
N ILE A 101 3.77 -10.39 3.45
CA ILE A 101 2.47 -10.24 4.13
C ILE A 101 2.55 -9.13 5.19
N GLU A 102 3.54 -9.18 6.07
CA GLU A 102 3.73 -8.16 7.11
C GLU A 102 3.89 -6.76 6.51
N LYS A 103 4.64 -6.65 5.41
CA LYS A 103 4.82 -5.36 4.70
C LYS A 103 3.54 -4.89 4.05
N ASN A 104 2.80 -5.79 3.42
CA ASN A 104 1.54 -5.48 2.78
C ASN A 104 0.51 -4.95 3.77
N ASP A 105 0.45 -5.55 4.95
CA ASP A 105 -0.51 -5.22 6.01
C ASP A 105 -0.38 -3.78 6.47
N VAL A 106 0.85 -3.24 6.57
CA VAL A 106 1.09 -1.83 6.86
C VAL A 106 0.46 -0.91 5.82
N PHE A 107 0.54 -1.28 4.53
CA PHE A 107 -0.07 -0.48 3.46
C PHE A 107 -1.59 -0.61 3.43
N VAL A 108 -2.12 -1.80 3.70
CA VAL A 108 -3.57 -2.03 3.84
C VAL A 108 -4.13 -1.14 4.95
N GLU A 109 -3.52 -1.16 6.14
CA GLU A 109 -3.95 -0.32 7.26
C GLU A 109 -3.89 1.17 6.94
N GLN A 110 -2.83 1.60 6.26
CA GLN A 110 -2.69 2.99 5.85
C GLN A 110 -3.80 3.38 4.86
N LYS A 111 -4.13 2.51 3.89
CA LYS A 111 -5.21 2.75 2.94
C LYS A 111 -6.57 2.86 3.61
N ILE A 112 -6.85 1.98 4.56
CA ILE A 112 -8.11 2.02 5.34
C ILE A 112 -8.22 3.35 6.08
N LYS A 113 -7.15 3.80 6.75
CA LYS A 113 -7.13 5.10 7.44
C LYS A 113 -7.32 6.28 6.48
N GLU A 114 -6.63 6.27 5.33
CA GLU A 114 -6.79 7.30 4.30
C GLU A 114 -8.22 7.39 3.78
N ASP A 115 -8.90 6.25 3.61
CA ASP A 115 -10.28 6.18 3.15
C ASP A 115 -11.27 6.64 4.22
N GLU A 116 -11.08 6.26 5.49
CA GLU A 116 -11.89 6.75 6.60
C GLU A 116 -11.78 8.27 6.77
N GLU A 117 -10.56 8.81 6.73
CA GLU A 117 -10.34 10.27 6.81
C GLU A 117 -11.03 11.01 5.65
N ARG A 118 -11.01 10.43 4.45
CA ARG A 118 -11.66 11.00 3.27
C ARG A 118 -13.17 11.04 3.46
N ARG A 119 -13.76 9.95 3.93
CA ARG A 119 -15.20 9.86 4.22
C ARG A 119 -15.62 10.87 5.28
N LEU A 120 -14.86 11.01 6.37
CA LEU A 120 -15.12 12.01 7.41
C LEU A 120 -15.02 13.45 6.88
N LYS A 121 -14.08 13.74 5.98
CA LYS A 121 -13.96 15.07 5.34
C LYS A 121 -15.13 15.35 4.41
N GLU A 122 -15.62 14.36 3.67
CA GLU A 122 -16.80 14.49 2.80
C GLU A 122 -18.08 14.67 3.61
N GLU A 123 -18.26 13.88 4.67
CA GLU A 123 -19.36 14.04 5.62
C GLU A 123 -19.32 15.44 6.24
N ASN A 124 -18.19 15.86 6.81
CA ASN A 124 -18.06 17.21 7.40
C ASN A 124 -18.31 18.34 6.40
N LYS A 125 -17.87 18.21 5.14
CA LYS A 125 -18.21 19.17 4.08
C LYS A 125 -19.72 19.19 3.85
N SER A 126 -20.36 18.03 3.75
CA SER A 126 -21.81 17.95 3.57
C SER A 126 -22.58 18.56 4.75
N THR A 127 -22.10 18.41 5.99
CA THR A 127 -22.67 19.04 7.19
C THR A 127 -22.44 20.55 7.21
N MET A 128 -21.28 21.04 6.72
CA MET A 128 -21.04 22.48 6.58
C MET A 128 -22.01 23.12 5.58
N TYR A 129 -22.25 22.52 4.42
CA TYR A 129 -23.23 23.02 3.44
C TYR A 129 -24.69 22.97 3.94
N THR A 130 -25.01 22.12 4.92
CA THR A 130 -26.36 22.07 5.52
C THR A 130 -26.50 22.97 6.76
N THR A 131 -25.41 23.30 7.44
CA THR A 131 -25.41 24.17 8.63
C THR A 131 -25.20 25.64 8.31
N GLU A 132 -24.64 25.97 7.13
CA GLU A 132 -24.82 27.28 6.51
C GLU A 132 -26.31 27.45 6.21
N LYS A 133 -27.02 28.01 7.18
CA LYS A 133 -28.42 28.42 7.08
C LYS A 133 -28.68 28.91 5.67
N LYS A 134 -29.49 28.17 4.93
CA LYS A 134 -30.15 28.63 3.72
C LYS A 134 -30.95 29.86 4.13
N ILE A 135 -30.35 31.05 4.05
CA ILE A 135 -31.07 32.30 4.19
C ILE A 135 -31.94 32.33 2.96
N GLU A 136 -33.19 31.92 3.11
CA GLU A 136 -34.18 32.08 2.05
C GLU A 136 -34.34 33.57 1.81
N PHE A 137 -33.68 34.05 0.76
CA PHE A 137 -33.71 35.44 0.35
C PHE A 137 -35.05 35.68 -0.33
N ASN A 138 -36.07 35.97 0.47
CA ASN A 138 -37.40 36.33 0.03
C ASN A 138 -37.61 37.84 0.23
N ARG A 139 -38.71 38.36 -0.32
CA ARG A 139 -39.01 39.80 -0.29
C ARG A 139 -39.05 40.34 1.15
N GLU A 140 -39.49 39.54 2.11
CA GLU A 140 -39.62 39.95 3.51
C GLU A 140 -38.26 39.98 4.22
N THR A 141 -37.39 38.98 4.01
CA THR A 141 -36.02 38.98 4.54
C THR A 141 -35.18 40.09 3.94
N PHE A 142 -35.35 40.41 2.65
CA PHE A 142 -34.66 41.55 2.03
C PHE A 142 -35.16 42.90 2.56
N THR A 143 -36.47 43.06 2.75
CA THR A 143 -37.04 44.31 3.28
C THR A 143 -36.61 44.55 4.73
N LYS A 144 -36.55 43.48 5.54
CA LYS A 144 -36.02 43.54 6.90
C LYS A 144 -34.54 43.94 6.92
N TRP A 145 -33.73 43.30 6.08
CA TRP A 145 -32.30 43.63 5.95
C TRP A 145 -32.07 45.09 5.51
N LEU A 146 -32.84 45.59 4.53
CA LEU A 146 -32.78 46.99 4.08
C LEU A 146 -33.07 47.98 5.23
N LYS A 147 -34.03 47.63 6.10
CA LYS A 147 -34.39 48.46 7.24
C LYS A 147 -33.28 48.47 8.30
N ASP A 148 -32.78 47.29 8.66
CA ASP A 148 -31.69 47.12 9.63
C ASP A 148 -30.41 47.84 9.15
N PHE A 149 -30.06 47.68 7.88
CA PHE A 149 -28.91 48.37 7.25
C PHE A 149 -29.06 49.90 7.24
N GLY A 150 -30.27 50.40 7.00
CA GLY A 150 -30.57 51.83 7.05
C GLY A 150 -30.45 52.42 8.45
N GLU A 151 -30.83 51.65 9.48
CA GLU A 151 -30.71 52.03 10.88
C GLU A 151 -29.25 52.02 11.37
N GLU A 152 -28.46 51.02 10.96
CA GLU A 152 -27.02 50.98 11.22
C GLU A 152 -26.28 52.19 10.62
N ARG A 153 -26.58 52.56 9.35
CA ARG A 153 -25.98 53.76 8.74
C ARG A 153 -26.38 55.06 9.43
N LYS A 154 -27.57 55.13 10.02
CA LYS A 154 -27.99 56.31 10.80
C LYS A 154 -27.25 56.38 12.13
N LYS A 155 -27.08 55.25 12.83
CA LYS A 155 -26.29 55.19 14.07
C LYS A 155 -24.83 55.57 13.83
N LEU A 156 -24.19 55.02 12.80
CA LEU A 156 -22.81 55.35 12.43
C LEU A 156 -22.61 56.82 12.05
N LYS A 157 -23.63 57.48 11.47
CA LYS A 157 -23.60 58.93 11.20
C LYS A 157 -23.84 59.78 12.44
N LEU A 158 -24.54 59.25 13.45
CA LEU A 158 -24.80 59.96 14.70
C LEU A 158 -23.61 59.88 15.66
N GLU A 159 -22.83 58.79 15.61
CA GLU A 159 -21.61 58.60 16.40
C GLU A 159 -20.37 59.32 15.80
N ALA A 160 -20.48 59.81 14.56
CA ALA A 160 -19.43 60.57 13.87
C ALA A 160 -19.61 62.10 13.97
N LEU A 161 -20.53 62.57 14.84
CA LEU A 161 -20.89 63.96 15.09
C LEU A 161 -20.69 64.28 16.58
#